data_AF-A0A093H7K4-F1
#
_entry.id   AF-A0A093H7K4-F1
#
_cell.length_a   1.000
_cell.length_b   1.000
_cell.length_c   1.000
_cell.angle_alpha   90.00
_cell.angle_beta   90.00
_cell.angle_gamma   90.00
#
_symmetry.space_group_name_H-M   'P 1'
#
loop_
_entity.id
_entity.type
_entity.pdbx_description
1 polymer ?
#
loop_
_entity_poly.entity_id
_entity_poly.type
_entity_poly.pdbx_seq_one_letter_code
_entity_poly.pdbx_strand_id
1 'polypeptide(L)'
;EAALRRGPRCPSLVDVLEGLQDVERYYRHLYLESKFFLLGISCDSLVDVEALPQSWENILERYKGDIVQDTLLKVSLFVDNQRELCCSPGS
;
A
#
# COMPACT_ATOMS: atom_id res chain seq x y z
N GLU A 1 30.76 -16.94 -21.84
CA GLU A 1 30.11 -16.94 -20.51
C GLU A 1 29.17 -15.76 -20.39
N ALA A 2 27.86 -15.99 -20.54
CA ALA A 2 26.85 -14.98 -20.23
C ALA A 2 26.67 -14.98 -18.70
N ALA A 3 27.35 -14.06 -18.02
CA ALA A 3 27.14 -13.83 -16.61
C ALA A 3 25.66 -13.48 -16.40
N LEU A 4 24.89 -14.42 -15.86
CA LEU A 4 23.55 -14.20 -15.31
C LEU A 4 23.67 -13.09 -14.27
N ARG A 5 23.47 -11.84 -14.69
CA ARG A 5 23.24 -10.70 -13.81
C ARG A 5 21.95 -10.99 -13.08
N ARG A 6 22.06 -11.65 -11.94
CA ARG A 6 20.99 -11.82 -10.96
C ARG A 6 20.78 -10.48 -10.27
N GLY A 7 20.36 -9.47 -11.04
CA GLY A 7 19.82 -8.23 -10.49
C GLY A 7 18.53 -8.54 -9.73
N PRO A 8 18.06 -7.61 -8.87
CA PRO A 8 16.70 -7.72 -8.31
C PRO A 8 15.75 -8.04 -9.47
N ARG A 9 14.88 -9.04 -9.32
CA ARG A 9 13.87 -9.32 -10.36
C ARG A 9 13.09 -8.03 -10.55
N CYS A 10 13.30 -7.36 -11.69
CA CYS A 10 12.60 -6.13 -11.99
C CYS A 10 11.11 -6.46 -11.98
N PRO A 11 10.30 -5.78 -11.15
CA PRO A 11 8.87 -6.05 -11.09
C PRO A 11 8.28 -5.87 -12.48
N SER A 12 7.43 -6.81 -12.91
CA SER A 12 6.74 -6.70 -14.20
C SER A 12 5.63 -5.66 -14.12
N LEU A 13 5.07 -5.27 -15.27
CA LEU A 13 3.88 -4.42 -15.30
C LEU A 13 2.71 -5.03 -14.51
N VAL A 14 2.55 -6.35 -14.56
CA VAL A 14 1.51 -7.08 -13.82
C VAL A 14 1.74 -6.93 -12.32
N ASP A 15 2.96 -7.15 -11.83
CA ASP A 15 3.31 -7.03 -10.40
C ASP A 15 3.06 -5.60 -9.87
N VAL A 16 3.32 -4.59 -10.71
CA VAL A 16 3.09 -3.18 -10.37
C VAL A 16 1.59 -2.87 -10.30
N LEU A 17 0.82 -3.29 -11.30
CA LEU A 17 -0.62 -3.04 -11.35
C LEU A 17 -1.36 -3.77 -10.22
N GLU A 18 -0.97 -5.01 -9.92
CA GLU A 18 -1.50 -5.76 -8.78
C GLU A 18 -1.21 -5.02 -7.47
N GLY A 19 0.03 -4.59 -7.23
CA GLY A 19 0.37 -3.82 -6.04
C GLY A 19 -0.44 -2.53 -5.92
N LEU A 20 -0.64 -1.80 -7.01
CA LEU A 20 -1.45 -0.57 -7.00
C LEU A 20 -2.93 -0.85 -6.66
N GLN A 21 -3.49 -1.96 -7.15
CA GLN A 21 -4.84 -2.39 -6.76
C GLN A 21 -4.92 -2.79 -5.29
N ASP A 22 -3.87 -3.42 -4.76
CA ASP A 22 -3.80 -3.74 -3.33
C ASP A 22 -3.73 -2.49 -2.46
N VAL A 23 -3.00 -1.46 -2.88
CA VAL A 23 -2.97 -0.15 -2.22
C VAL A 23 -4.34 0.54 -2.25
N GLU A 24 -5.03 0.51 -3.39
CA GLU A 24 -6.39 1.05 -3.50
C GLU A 24 -7.33 0.33 -2.52
N ARG A 25 -7.31 -1.02 -2.54
CA ARG A 25 -8.14 -1.85 -1.65
C ARG A 25 -7.84 -1.57 -0.18
N TYR A 26 -6.56 -1.44 0.16
CA TYR A 26 -6.08 -1.10 1.49
C TYR A 26 -6.68 0.22 1.99
N TYR A 27 -6.56 1.31 1.24
CA TYR A 27 -7.13 2.60 1.64
C TYR A 27 -8.66 2.60 1.67
N ARG A 28 -9.29 1.88 0.75
CA ARG A 28 -10.74 1.73 0.73
C ARG A 28 -11.25 1.04 2.00
N HIS A 29 -10.57 -0.03 2.44
CA HIS A 29 -10.94 -0.72 3.68
C HIS A 29 -10.73 0.16 4.91
N LEU A 30 -9.56 0.81 5.04
CA LEU A 30 -9.31 1.75 6.13
C LEU A 30 -10.38 2.84 6.20
N TYR A 31 -10.70 3.47 5.07
CA TYR A 31 -11.72 4.51 5.01
C TYR A 31 -13.10 4.00 5.44
N LEU A 32 -13.54 2.86 4.91
CA LEU A 32 -14.86 2.32 5.24
C LEU A 32 -14.95 1.92 6.71
N GLU A 33 -13.92 1.27 7.24
CA GLU A 33 -13.88 0.85 8.64
C GLU A 33 -13.89 2.06 9.59
N SER A 34 -13.04 3.06 9.34
CA SER A 34 -13.05 4.32 10.09
C SER A 34 -14.41 5.02 10.01
N LYS A 35 -15.02 5.08 8.82
CA LYS A 35 -16.34 5.71 8.63
C LYS A 35 -17.42 4.98 9.41
N PHE A 36 -17.49 3.66 9.31
CA PHE A 36 -18.50 2.87 10.02
C PHE A 36 -18.31 2.94 11.54
N PHE A 37 -17.07 2.90 12.01
CA PHE A 37 -16.75 3.09 13.42
C PHE A 37 -17.27 4.44 13.93
N LEU A 38 -16.92 5.55 13.26
CA LEU A 38 -17.35 6.89 13.68
C LEU A 38 -18.86 7.09 13.60
N LEU A 39 -19.55 6.48 12.63
CA LEU A 39 -21.01 6.53 12.52
C LEU A 39 -21.72 5.69 13.59
N GLY A 40 -21.04 4.70 14.18
CA GLY A 40 -21.60 3.81 15.20
C GLY A 40 -21.47 4.33 16.64
N ILE A 41 -20.70 5.40 16.85
CA ILE A 41 -20.44 5.95 18.19
C ILE A 41 -21.57 6.89 18.60
N SER A 42 -22.11 6.69 19.79
CA SER A 42 -23.02 7.65 20.43
C SER A 42 -22.25 8.59 21.33
N CYS A 43 -22.28 9.90 21.05
CA CYS A 43 -21.66 10.91 21.91
C CYS A 43 -22.33 11.03 23.30
N ASP A 44 -23.56 10.54 23.44
CA ASP A 44 -24.30 10.53 24.70
C ASP A 44 -23.94 9.31 25.58
N SER A 45 -23.18 8.35 25.03
CA SER A 45 -22.73 7.14 25.72
C SER A 45 -21.32 7.35 26.27
N LEU A 46 -21.20 7.46 27.60
CA LEU A 46 -19.90 7.60 28.26
C LEU A 46 -18.96 6.44 27.91
N VAL A 47 -19.49 5.21 27.82
CA VAL A 47 -18.72 4.01 27.46
C VAL A 47 -18.13 4.11 26.06
N ASP A 48 -18.91 4.58 25.09
CA ASP A 48 -18.43 4.73 23.71
C ASP A 48 -17.36 5.82 23.62
N VAL A 49 -17.55 6.93 24.33
CA VAL A 49 -16.60 8.05 24.36
C VAL A 49 -15.28 7.65 25.02
N GLU A 50 -15.30 6.92 26.13
CA GLU A 50 -14.09 6.45 26.82
C GLU A 50 -13.35 5.37 26.01
N ALA A 51 -14.07 4.47 25.35
CA ALA A 51 -13.47 3.41 24.54
C ALA A 51 -12.98 3.90 23.16
N LEU A 52 -13.37 5.10 22.74
CA LEU A 52 -13.09 5.63 21.40
C LEU A 52 -11.59 5.69 21.06
N PRO A 53 -10.70 6.28 21.90
CA PRO A 53 -9.29 6.39 21.57
C PRO A 53 -8.64 5.02 21.35
N GLN A 54 -8.89 4.06 22.25
CA GLN A 54 -8.34 2.71 22.14
C GLN A 54 -8.89 1.97 20.92
N SER A 55 -10.19 2.10 20.66
CA SER A 55 -10.83 1.46 19.50
C SER A 55 -10.32 2.03 18.18
N TRP A 56 -10.06 3.34 18.14
CA TRP A 56 -9.43 4.01 17.01
C TRP A 56 -7.99 3.54 16.77
N GLU A 57 -7.18 3.45 17.84
CA GLU A 57 -5.83 2.90 17.76
C GLU A 57 -5.82 1.47 17.22
N ASN A 58 -6.73 0.62 17.71
CA ASN A 58 -6.87 -0.76 17.25
C ASN A 58 -7.22 -0.84 15.75
N ILE A 59 -8.02 0.11 15.22
CA ILE A 59 -8.26 0.21 13.78
C ILE A 59 -6.95 0.53 13.08
N LEU A 60 -6.25 1.60 13.49
CA LEU A 60 -5.00 2.01 12.85
C LEU A 60 -3.92 0.93 12.90
N GLU A 61 -3.83 0.15 13.98
CA GLU A 61 -2.88 -0.97 14.10
C GLU A 61 -3.06 -2.02 13.01
N ARG A 62 -4.32 -2.33 12.63
CA ARG A 62 -4.61 -3.26 11.52
C ARG A 62 -4.06 -2.77 10.18
N TYR A 63 -3.82 -1.47 10.05
CA TYR A 63 -3.32 -0.80 8.85
C TYR A 63 -1.90 -0.22 9.06
N LYS A 64 -1.07 -0.83 9.90
CA LYS A 64 0.37 -0.46 10.00
C LYS A 64 1.26 -1.15 8.97
N GLY A 65 0.68 -1.86 8.00
CA GLY A 65 1.42 -2.67 7.04
C GLY A 65 2.18 -1.85 5.99
N ASP A 66 3.29 -2.42 5.50
CA ASP A 66 4.20 -1.78 4.53
C ASP A 66 3.73 -1.86 3.07
N ILE A 67 2.51 -2.35 2.81
CA ILE A 67 1.95 -2.57 1.45
C ILE A 67 2.12 -1.35 0.53
N VAL A 68 1.85 -0.16 1.07
CA VAL A 68 1.97 1.09 0.30
C VAL A 68 3.44 1.35 -0.06
N GLN A 69 4.34 1.26 0.91
CA GLN A 69 5.76 1.52 0.70
C GLN A 69 6.39 0.48 -0.25
N ASP A 70 6.09 -0.80 -0.05
CA ASP A 70 6.56 -1.90 -0.88
C ASP A 70 6.06 -1.77 -2.33
N THR A 71 4.79 -1.38 -2.50
CA THR A 71 4.22 -1.15 -3.84
C THR A 71 4.88 0.04 -4.53
N LEU A 72 5.07 1.16 -3.83
CA LEU A 72 5.72 2.34 -4.39
C LEU A 72 7.18 2.05 -4.75
N LEU A 73 7.88 1.22 -3.95
CA LEU A 73 9.21 0.75 -4.29
C LEU A 73 9.21 -0.10 -5.57
N LYS A 74 8.26 -1.04 -5.71
CA LYS A 74 8.10 -1.84 -6.94
C LYS A 74 7.81 -0.95 -8.16
N VAL A 75 6.91 0.01 -8.03
CA VAL A 75 6.60 1.00 -9.09
C VAL A 75 7.87 1.75 -9.49
N SER A 76 8.63 2.24 -8.52
CA SER A 76 9.85 3.01 -8.77
C SER A 76 10.88 2.18 -9.53
N LEU A 77 11.14 0.96 -9.05
CA LEU A 77 12.03 0.02 -9.72
C LEU A 77 11.57 -0.29 -11.15
N PHE A 78 10.28 -0.50 -11.39
CA PHE A 78 9.76 -0.75 -12.74
C PHE A 78 10.01 0.46 -13.66
N VAL A 79 9.69 1.67 -13.21
CA VAL A 79 9.85 2.90 -14.00
C VAL A 79 11.33 3.15 -14.33
N ASP A 80 12.22 2.98 -13.35
CA ASP A 80 13.66 3.16 -13.56
C ASP A 80 14.21 2.18 -14.59
N ASN A 81 13.82 0.90 -14.50
CA ASN A 81 14.19 -0.11 -15.50
C ASN A 81 13.67 0.22 -16.90
N GLN A 82 12.42 0.70 -17.03
CA GLN A 82 11.88 1.10 -18.32
C GLN A 82 12.63 2.29 -18.92
N ARG A 83 13.05 3.26 -18.09
CA ARG A 83 13.87 4.38 -18.55
C ARG A 83 15.24 3.95 -19.05
N GLU A 84 15.92 3.04 -18.35
CA GLU A 84 17.22 2.51 -18.78
C GLU A 84 17.13 1.76 -20.12
N LEU A 85 16.06 0.99 -20.32
CA LEU A 85 15.79 0.30 -21.58
C LEU A 85 15.56 1.29 -22.74
N CYS A 86 14.80 2.35 -22.51
CA CYS A 86 14.52 3.38 -23.53
C CYS A 86 15.72 4.29 -23.84
N CYS A 87 16.66 4.45 -22.91
CA CYS A 87 17.83 5.34 -23.05
C CYS A 87 19.10 4.62 -23.55
N SER A 88 19.05 3.33 -23.84
CA SER A 88 20.21 2.57 -24.31
C SER A 88 20.55 2.91 -25.77
N PRO A 89 21.80 3.30 -26.10
CA PRO A 89 22.20 3.64 -27.47
C PRO A 89 22.28 2.35 -28.30
N GLY A 90 21.24 2.09 -29.09
CA GLY A 90 21.15 0.91 -29.96
C GLY A 90 19.74 0.42 -30.30
N SER A 91 18.67 1.04 -29.78
CA SER A 91 17.30 0.83 -30.29
C SER A 91 16.95 1.77 -31.45
#